data_AF-A0A350Y8I8-F1
#
_entry.id   AF-A0A350Y8I8-F1
#
_cell.length_a   1.000
_cell.length_b   1.000
_cell.length_c   1.000
_cell.angle_alpha   90.00
_cell.angle_beta   90.00
_cell.angle_gamma   90.00
#
_symmetry.space_group_name_H-M   'P 1'
#
loop_
_entity.id
_entity.type
_entity.pdbx_description
1 polymer ?
#
loop_
_entity_poly.entity_id
_entity_poly.type
_entity_poly.pdbx_seq_one_letter_code
_entity_poly.pdbx_strand_id
1 'polypeptide(L)'
;MSQQNIRELAGQGNPKAIASLLNRSLNPKGITAKVRLRGECLHVLLESEQVQNEYTLIMFIHKKMINLGVEGIINLVKVSGYHLGSKNPDWTQYIELKNPFLNFKVRSLVLGYIIILLLLVFILIFILFGVIGYRSDLNIDEPIVALFLGLLVYSLLYLWALERFRQLDINYQRLMGNLPSNYHWLPTVGLVVPVLLFSTGTFYLSHYLLSFFAPSLVESILNQKLFLSASETSAPILYNLFMIFVSVIVAPVTEEFFFRGIILHRWAAKWGMRSALIASSLLFGFLHNNFLGLSVFGLVMALLYLKTRTLIVSITCHALNNAAGTFLGLLPILSGSAETVYTVEQFRSDWWWGVLYVVLSAPWLIHFIYKNWPNPRSPAPYFVNASQFTNHFN
;
A
#
# COMPACT_ATOMS: atom_id res chain seq x y z
N MET A 1 -47.30 8.91 3.70
CA MET A 1 -46.01 9.42 4.22
C MET A 1 -45.39 10.33 3.17
N SER A 2 -44.87 11.50 3.56
CA SER A 2 -44.12 12.38 2.65
C SER A 2 -42.77 11.76 2.29
N GLN A 3 -42.18 12.14 1.15
CA GLN A 3 -40.85 11.66 0.72
C GLN A 3 -39.75 11.93 1.75
N GLN A 4 -39.86 13.05 2.46
CA GLN A 4 -38.90 13.48 3.48
C GLN A 4 -38.93 12.55 4.69
N ASN A 5 -40.12 12.17 5.16
CA ASN A 5 -40.32 11.24 6.27
C ASN A 5 -39.79 9.83 5.94
N ILE A 6 -39.96 9.35 4.69
CA ILE A 6 -39.40 8.05 4.27
C ILE A 6 -37.86 8.09 4.26
N ARG A 7 -37.25 9.22 3.86
CA ARG A 7 -35.79 9.33 3.84
C ARG A 7 -35.19 9.36 5.25
N GLU A 8 -35.82 10.07 6.18
CA GLU A 8 -35.43 10.10 7.59
C GLU A 8 -35.53 8.70 8.24
N LEU A 9 -36.66 8.01 8.05
CA LEU A 9 -36.84 6.64 8.52
C LEU A 9 -35.80 5.68 7.92
N ALA A 10 -35.47 5.84 6.64
CA ALA A 10 -34.44 5.04 6.00
C ALA A 10 -33.05 5.29 6.58
N GLY A 11 -32.71 6.54 6.92
CA GLY A 11 -31.44 6.88 7.59
C GLY A 11 -31.35 6.33 9.02
N GLN A 12 -32.49 6.12 9.68
CA GLN A 12 -32.59 5.44 10.96
C GLN A 12 -32.51 3.90 10.85
N GLY A 13 -32.23 3.35 9.67
CA GLY A 13 -32.11 1.90 9.45
C GLY A 13 -33.44 1.17 9.25
N ASN A 14 -34.57 1.87 9.04
CA ASN A 14 -35.87 1.24 8.86
C ASN A 14 -35.93 0.39 7.57
N PRO A 15 -36.10 -0.94 7.64
CA PRO A 15 -36.04 -1.81 6.47
C PRO A 15 -37.10 -1.52 5.41
N LYS A 16 -38.32 -1.14 5.82
CA LYS A 16 -39.43 -0.85 4.89
C LYS A 16 -39.15 0.42 4.11
N ALA A 17 -38.64 1.44 4.78
CA ALA A 17 -38.27 2.70 4.14
C ALA A 17 -37.10 2.51 3.16
N ILE A 18 -36.07 1.75 3.55
CA ILE A 18 -34.95 1.42 2.68
C ILE A 18 -35.42 0.63 1.45
N ALA A 19 -36.24 -0.41 1.64
CA ALA A 19 -36.80 -1.20 0.53
C ALA A 19 -37.60 -0.33 -0.45
N SER A 20 -38.43 0.59 0.05
CA SER A 20 -39.21 1.51 -0.80
C SER A 20 -38.29 2.39 -1.66
N LEU A 21 -37.23 2.95 -1.09
CA LEU A 21 -36.28 3.80 -1.81
C LEU A 21 -35.40 3.05 -2.80
N LEU A 22 -35.09 1.78 -2.51
CA LEU A 22 -34.39 0.88 -3.44
C LEU A 22 -35.27 0.52 -4.62
N ASN A 23 -36.50 0.03 -4.37
CA ASN A 23 -37.46 -0.36 -5.39
C ASN A 23 -37.82 0.77 -6.35
N ARG A 24 -37.88 2.02 -5.86
CA ARG A 24 -38.05 3.19 -6.73
C ARG A 24 -36.98 3.31 -7.82
N SER A 25 -35.76 2.86 -7.55
CA SER A 25 -34.63 2.93 -8.49
C SER A 25 -34.44 1.63 -9.28
N LEU A 26 -34.91 0.50 -8.74
CA LEU A 26 -34.63 -0.85 -9.25
C LEU A 26 -35.80 -1.45 -10.04
N ASN A 27 -37.06 -1.14 -9.69
CA ASN A 27 -38.24 -1.63 -10.40
C ASN A 27 -38.23 -1.27 -11.91
N PRO A 28 -37.83 -0.06 -12.34
CA PRO A 28 -37.73 0.26 -13.77
C PRO A 28 -36.74 -0.61 -14.54
N LYS A 29 -35.86 -1.34 -13.84
CA LYS A 29 -34.87 -2.26 -14.40
C LYS A 29 -35.30 -3.73 -14.27
N GLY A 30 -36.54 -4.00 -13.86
CA GLY A 30 -37.04 -5.36 -13.63
C GLY A 30 -36.47 -6.03 -12.38
N ILE A 31 -35.98 -5.26 -11.41
CA ILE A 31 -35.36 -5.78 -10.19
C ILE A 31 -36.20 -5.40 -8.97
N THR A 32 -36.59 -6.39 -8.17
CA THR A 32 -37.29 -6.19 -6.91
C THR A 32 -36.35 -6.37 -5.72
N ALA A 33 -36.28 -5.38 -4.85
CA ALA A 33 -35.53 -5.40 -3.61
C ALA A 33 -36.45 -5.67 -2.39
N LYS A 34 -36.06 -6.64 -1.57
CA LYS A 34 -36.66 -6.92 -0.26
C LYS A 34 -35.59 -6.66 0.80
N VAL A 35 -35.93 -5.91 1.85
CA VAL A 35 -34.96 -5.53 2.90
C VAL A 35 -35.45 -6.01 4.25
N ARG A 36 -34.54 -6.61 5.04
CA ARG A 36 -34.79 -7.05 6.41
C ARG A 36 -33.59 -6.69 7.27
N LEU A 37 -33.82 -6.33 8.53
CA LEU A 37 -32.75 -6.19 9.52
C LEU A 37 -32.77 -7.44 10.41
N ARG A 38 -31.61 -8.09 10.58
CA ARG A 38 -31.41 -9.23 11.49
C ARG A 38 -30.20 -8.93 12.36
N GLY A 39 -30.43 -8.70 13.66
CA GLY A 39 -29.39 -8.18 14.54
C GLY A 39 -28.85 -6.86 13.98
N GLU A 40 -27.52 -6.76 13.83
CA GLU A 40 -26.84 -5.59 13.27
C GLU A 40 -26.64 -5.63 11.74
N CYS A 41 -27.13 -6.69 11.07
CA CYS A 41 -26.93 -6.89 9.64
C CYS A 41 -28.21 -6.57 8.85
N LEU A 42 -28.07 -5.71 7.83
CA LEU A 42 -29.15 -5.41 6.89
C LEU A 42 -29.07 -6.37 5.70
N HIS A 43 -30.08 -7.21 5.54
CA HIS A 43 -30.21 -8.12 4.43
C HIS A 43 -30.99 -7.44 3.31
N VAL A 44 -30.36 -7.28 2.14
CA VAL A 44 -30.94 -6.77 0.90
C VAL A 44 -30.99 -7.91 -0.10
N LEU A 45 -32.19 -8.41 -0.37
CA LEU A 45 -32.43 -9.46 -1.35
C LEU A 45 -32.87 -8.80 -2.66
N LEU A 46 -32.19 -9.10 -3.75
CA LEU A 46 -32.47 -8.59 -5.09
C LEU A 46 -32.95 -9.73 -5.97
N GLU A 47 -34.15 -9.61 -6.52
CA GLU A 47 -34.81 -10.64 -7.32
C GLU A 47 -35.09 -10.10 -8.74
N SER A 48 -34.71 -10.85 -9.78
CA SER A 48 -35.07 -10.54 -11.18
C SER A 48 -35.14 -11.77 -12.08
N GLU A 49 -35.71 -11.60 -13.27
CA GLU A 49 -35.77 -12.66 -14.29
C GLU A 49 -34.42 -12.90 -14.99
N GLN A 50 -33.59 -11.86 -15.16
CA GLN A 50 -32.28 -11.98 -15.82
C GLN A 50 -31.13 -12.13 -14.82
N VAL A 51 -30.06 -12.82 -15.22
CA VAL A 51 -28.82 -12.92 -14.42
C VAL A 51 -28.19 -11.54 -14.30
N GLN A 52 -28.01 -11.08 -13.06
CA GLN A 52 -27.58 -9.72 -12.77
C GLN A 52 -26.05 -9.60 -12.69
N ASN A 53 -25.52 -8.45 -13.09
CA ASN A 53 -24.12 -8.11 -12.82
C ASN A 53 -23.97 -7.74 -11.32
N GLU A 54 -23.46 -8.70 -10.54
CA GLU A 54 -23.20 -8.58 -9.09
C GLU A 54 -22.51 -7.25 -8.74
N TYR A 55 -21.38 -6.96 -9.38
CA TYR A 55 -20.57 -5.77 -9.08
C TYR A 55 -21.36 -4.46 -9.22
N THR A 56 -22.17 -4.34 -10.27
CA THR A 56 -22.95 -3.12 -10.56
C THR A 56 -23.98 -2.85 -9.48
N LEU A 57 -24.65 -3.89 -9.00
CA LEU A 57 -25.68 -3.77 -7.98
C LEU A 57 -25.11 -3.52 -6.60
N ILE A 58 -23.98 -4.17 -6.29
CA ILE A 58 -23.28 -3.95 -5.03
C ILE A 58 -22.82 -2.50 -4.91
N MET A 59 -22.24 -1.96 -5.97
CA MET A 59 -21.87 -0.54 -6.03
C MET A 59 -23.09 0.37 -5.91
N PHE A 60 -24.23 0.00 -6.49
CA PHE A 60 -25.47 0.75 -6.36
C PHE A 60 -26.02 0.73 -4.92
N ILE A 61 -26.11 -0.44 -4.28
CA ILE A 61 -26.59 -0.60 -2.90
C ILE A 61 -25.68 0.16 -1.95
N HIS A 62 -24.37 -0.06 -2.03
CA HIS A 62 -23.39 0.64 -1.19
C HIS A 62 -23.57 2.16 -1.28
N LYS A 63 -23.63 2.71 -2.50
CA LYS A 63 -23.88 4.15 -2.71
C LYS A 63 -25.19 4.61 -2.10
N LYS A 64 -26.26 3.82 -2.24
CA LYS A 64 -27.57 4.18 -1.70
C LYS A 64 -27.54 4.20 -0.17
N MET A 65 -26.88 3.24 0.47
CA MET A 65 -26.75 3.18 1.92
C MET A 65 -25.99 4.40 2.45
N ILE A 66 -24.80 4.70 1.91
CA ILE A 66 -24.03 5.88 2.32
C ILE A 66 -24.83 7.19 2.13
N ASN A 67 -25.56 7.33 1.02
CA ASN A 67 -26.38 8.52 0.77
C ASN A 67 -27.60 8.66 1.71
N LEU A 68 -27.98 7.58 2.38
CA LEU A 68 -29.04 7.55 3.38
C LEU A 68 -28.49 7.77 4.80
N GLY A 69 -27.17 7.74 5.00
CA GLY A 69 -26.54 7.93 6.32
C GLY A 69 -26.69 6.74 7.26
N VAL A 70 -26.96 5.53 6.73
CA VAL A 70 -27.21 4.34 7.56
C VAL A 70 -25.96 3.77 8.21
N GLU A 71 -24.77 4.19 7.78
CA GLU A 71 -23.47 3.76 8.32
C GLU A 71 -23.26 4.10 9.80
N GLY A 72 -24.07 5.00 10.38
CA GLY A 72 -24.06 5.31 11.81
C GLY A 72 -24.77 4.27 12.69
N ILE A 73 -25.57 3.39 12.09
CA ILE A 73 -26.43 2.43 12.81
C ILE A 73 -26.18 0.99 12.32
N ILE A 74 -25.97 0.82 11.01
CA ILE A 74 -25.79 -0.47 10.37
C ILE A 74 -24.32 -0.62 9.99
N ASN A 75 -23.66 -1.64 10.54
CA ASN A 75 -22.27 -1.92 10.25
C ASN A 75 -22.12 -2.74 8.96
N LEU A 76 -23.02 -3.71 8.73
CA LEU A 76 -22.89 -4.71 7.67
C LEU A 76 -24.19 -4.84 6.87
N VAL A 77 -24.07 -4.86 5.55
CA VAL A 77 -25.17 -5.07 4.62
C VAL A 77 -24.90 -6.33 3.80
N LYS A 78 -25.69 -7.37 4.00
CA LYS A 78 -25.65 -8.59 3.19
C LYS A 78 -26.55 -8.40 1.97
N VAL A 79 -25.98 -8.39 0.78
CA VAL A 79 -26.72 -8.32 -0.48
C VAL A 79 -26.71 -9.68 -1.14
N SER A 80 -27.88 -10.19 -1.51
CA SER A 80 -28.04 -11.50 -2.15
C SER A 80 -28.86 -11.35 -3.42
N GLY A 81 -28.33 -11.83 -4.55
CA GLY A 81 -29.02 -11.86 -5.84
C GLY A 81 -29.73 -13.19 -6.06
N TYR A 82 -30.95 -13.14 -6.58
CA TYR A 82 -31.79 -14.30 -6.88
C TYR A 82 -32.37 -14.17 -8.29
N HIS A 83 -32.35 -15.26 -9.04
CA HIS A 83 -33.27 -15.46 -10.15
C HIS A 83 -34.69 -15.71 -9.63
N LEU A 84 -35.69 -15.26 -10.39
CA LEU A 84 -37.11 -15.38 -10.03
C LEU A 84 -37.46 -16.84 -9.68
N GLY A 85 -38.11 -17.04 -8.53
CA GLY A 85 -38.55 -18.37 -8.06
C GLY A 85 -37.47 -19.25 -7.43
N SER A 86 -36.21 -18.81 -7.37
CA SER A 86 -35.15 -19.57 -6.69
C SER A 86 -35.30 -19.59 -5.17
N LYS A 87 -34.97 -20.74 -4.55
CA LYS A 87 -34.85 -20.83 -3.08
C LYS A 87 -33.47 -20.39 -2.58
N ASN A 88 -32.44 -20.48 -3.42
CA ASN A 88 -31.04 -20.18 -3.07
C ASN A 88 -30.54 -18.95 -3.84
N PRO A 89 -29.69 -18.11 -3.22
CA PRO A 89 -29.12 -16.97 -3.93
C PRO A 89 -28.09 -17.44 -4.96
N ASP A 90 -28.10 -16.81 -6.14
CA ASP A 90 -27.09 -17.02 -7.18
C ASP A 90 -25.71 -16.51 -6.71
N TRP A 91 -25.73 -15.43 -5.94
CA TRP A 91 -24.55 -14.86 -5.32
C TRP A 91 -24.92 -14.10 -4.05
N THR A 92 -23.95 -13.92 -3.18
CA THR A 92 -24.11 -13.17 -1.93
C THR A 92 -22.83 -12.42 -1.63
N GLN A 93 -22.95 -11.13 -1.33
CA GLN A 93 -21.83 -10.29 -0.97
C GLN A 93 -22.16 -9.43 0.24
N TYR A 94 -21.15 -9.18 1.06
CA TYR A 94 -21.25 -8.35 2.26
C TYR A 94 -20.60 -6.99 2.01
N ILE A 95 -21.28 -5.93 2.43
CA ILE A 95 -20.84 -4.54 2.32
C ILE A 95 -20.71 -4.01 3.74
N GLU A 96 -19.49 -3.66 4.14
CA GLU A 96 -19.24 -2.99 5.42
C GLU A 96 -19.41 -1.49 5.22
N LEU A 97 -20.34 -0.87 5.95
CA LEU A 97 -20.63 0.56 5.83
C LEU A 97 -19.70 1.40 6.71
N LYS A 98 -19.25 0.85 7.84
CA LYS A 98 -18.32 1.52 8.76
C LYS A 98 -16.90 1.44 8.20
N ASN A 99 -16.26 2.59 8.07
CA ASN A 99 -14.88 2.69 7.58
C ASN A 99 -13.91 3.00 8.73
N PRO A 100 -13.19 2.00 9.28
CA PRO A 100 -12.29 2.23 10.42
C PRO A 100 -11.10 3.13 10.06
N PHE A 101 -10.72 3.18 8.78
CA PHE A 101 -9.68 4.09 8.31
C PHE A 101 -10.09 5.56 8.43
N LEU A 102 -11.38 5.91 8.54
CA LEU A 102 -11.76 7.31 8.82
C LEU A 102 -11.26 7.82 10.18
N ASN A 103 -11.04 6.91 11.13
CA ASN A 103 -10.57 7.23 12.48
C ASN A 103 -9.04 7.18 12.59
N PHE A 104 -8.37 6.48 11.68
CA PHE A 104 -6.92 6.49 11.59
C PHE A 104 -6.43 7.87 11.11
N LYS A 105 -5.38 8.45 11.71
CA LYS A 105 -4.83 9.75 11.26
C LYS A 105 -3.41 9.54 10.75
N VAL A 106 -3.12 9.81 9.48
CA VAL A 106 -1.74 9.61 8.94
C VAL A 106 -0.68 10.38 9.76
N ARG A 107 -1.02 11.58 10.25
CA ARG A 107 -0.14 12.35 11.15
C ARG A 107 0.27 11.61 12.44
N SER A 108 -0.52 10.63 12.91
CA SER A 108 -0.10 9.84 14.07
C SER A 108 1.02 8.86 13.75
N LEU A 109 1.19 8.43 12.49
CA LEU A 109 2.37 7.66 12.08
C LEU A 109 3.63 8.50 12.19
N VAL A 110 3.58 9.74 11.71
CA VAL A 110 4.70 10.69 11.78
C VAL A 110 5.05 11.02 13.24
N LEU A 111 4.04 11.31 14.06
CA LEU A 111 4.25 11.55 15.49
C LEU A 111 4.80 10.30 16.20
N GLY A 112 4.29 9.12 15.87
CA GLY A 112 4.80 7.85 16.40
C GLY A 112 6.28 7.64 16.05
N TYR A 113 6.65 7.86 14.79
CA TYR A 113 8.05 7.80 14.33
C TYR A 113 8.94 8.77 15.11
N ILE A 114 8.52 10.04 15.25
CA ILE A 114 9.28 11.06 16.00
C ILE A 114 9.44 10.66 17.47
N ILE A 115 8.37 10.20 18.13
CA ILE A 115 8.43 9.77 19.53
C ILE A 115 9.38 8.58 19.71
N ILE A 116 9.28 7.56 18.85
CA ILE A 116 10.16 6.39 18.88
C ILE A 116 11.62 6.83 18.68
N LEU A 117 11.88 7.70 17.71
CA LEU A 117 13.21 8.23 17.43
C LEU A 117 13.77 8.98 18.65
N LEU A 118 13.00 9.89 19.25
CA LEU A 118 13.42 10.64 20.43
C LEU A 118 13.68 9.73 21.64
N LEU A 119 12.85 8.71 21.85
CA LEU A 119 13.06 7.73 22.92
C LEU A 119 14.34 6.92 22.71
N LEU A 120 14.61 6.48 21.48
CA LEU A 120 15.83 5.73 21.17
C LEU A 120 17.07 6.59 21.29
N VAL A 121 17.03 7.84 20.83
CA VAL A 121 18.13 8.80 21.04
C VAL A 121 18.36 9.03 22.53
N PHE A 122 17.30 9.19 23.32
CA PHE A 122 17.42 9.34 24.77
C PHE A 122 18.05 8.11 25.44
N ILE A 123 17.62 6.91 25.06
CA ILE A 123 18.21 5.64 25.54
C ILE A 123 19.68 5.55 25.14
N LEU A 124 20.02 5.88 23.89
CA LEU A 124 21.40 5.86 23.39
C LEU A 124 22.28 6.83 24.19
N ILE A 125 21.81 8.05 24.42
CA ILE A 125 22.48 9.05 25.26
C ILE A 125 22.68 8.52 26.69
N PHE A 126 21.66 7.92 27.30
CA PHE A 126 21.78 7.34 28.64
C PHE A 126 22.82 6.21 28.69
N ILE A 127 22.86 5.37 27.66
CA ILE A 127 23.88 4.31 27.53
C ILE A 127 25.27 4.92 27.32
N LEU A 128 25.41 5.94 26.46
CA LEU A 128 26.65 6.69 26.25
C LEU A 128 27.18 7.25 27.58
N PHE A 129 26.38 8.02 28.31
CA PHE A 129 26.81 8.64 29.57
C PHE A 129 26.93 7.64 30.74
N GLY A 130 26.15 6.56 30.75
CA GLY A 130 26.17 5.55 31.81
C GLY A 130 27.23 4.45 31.64
N VAL A 131 27.55 4.06 30.41
CA VAL A 131 28.47 2.95 30.09
C VAL A 131 29.82 3.45 29.60
N ILE A 132 29.88 4.48 28.75
CA ILE A 132 31.15 5.00 28.21
C ILE A 132 31.90 5.85 29.23
N GLY A 133 31.20 6.44 30.20
CA GLY A 133 31.83 6.98 31.41
C GLY A 133 32.60 5.93 32.22
N TYR A 134 32.43 4.63 31.94
CA TYR A 134 33.05 3.52 32.67
C TYR A 134 33.87 2.53 31.80
N ARG A 135 33.64 2.46 30.48
CA ARG A 135 34.38 1.59 29.54
C ARG A 135 34.62 2.29 28.19
N SER A 136 35.89 2.52 27.86
CA SER A 136 36.36 3.21 26.65
C SER A 136 36.29 2.40 25.35
N ASP A 137 35.96 1.10 25.41
CA ASP A 137 36.21 0.17 24.30
C ASP A 137 34.99 -0.07 23.39
N LEU A 138 33.87 0.61 23.62
CA LEU A 138 32.66 0.49 22.81
C LEU A 138 32.67 1.52 21.67
N ASN A 139 32.90 1.05 20.43
CA ASN A 139 32.83 1.87 19.23
C ASN A 139 31.37 1.98 18.72
N ILE A 140 30.67 3.06 19.07
CA ILE A 140 29.27 3.29 18.70
C ILE A 140 29.13 3.80 17.25
N ASP A 141 30.23 4.25 16.65
CA ASP A 141 30.26 4.72 15.27
C ASP A 141 30.35 3.57 14.24
N GLU A 142 30.29 2.31 14.70
CA GLU A 142 30.26 1.14 13.81
C GLU A 142 28.98 1.12 12.95
N PRO A 143 29.07 1.06 11.61
CA PRO A 143 27.91 1.09 10.71
C PRO A 143 26.83 0.04 11.01
N ILE A 144 27.24 -1.11 11.54
CA ILE A 144 26.33 -2.18 11.93
C ILE A 144 25.40 -1.76 13.07
N VAL A 145 25.86 -0.91 13.99
CA VAL A 145 25.04 -0.37 15.10
C VAL A 145 23.92 0.51 14.53
N ALA A 146 24.24 1.38 13.56
CA ALA A 146 23.25 2.21 12.89
C ALA A 146 22.19 1.37 12.15
N LEU A 147 22.60 0.27 11.50
CA LEU A 147 21.68 -0.66 10.85
C LEU A 147 20.72 -1.32 11.85
N PHE A 148 21.23 -1.81 12.99
CA PHE A 148 20.40 -2.39 14.05
C PHE A 148 19.42 -1.37 14.65
N LEU A 149 19.87 -0.15 14.90
CA LEU A 149 19.00 0.94 15.39
C LEU A 149 17.92 1.28 14.39
N GLY A 150 18.24 1.36 13.09
CA GLY A 150 17.26 1.54 12.03
C GLY A 150 16.21 0.43 12.04
N LEU A 151 16.63 -0.83 12.05
CA LEU A 151 15.72 -1.99 12.11
C LEU A 151 14.82 -1.94 13.35
N LEU A 152 15.36 -1.53 14.50
CA LEU A 152 14.59 -1.37 15.73
C LEU A 152 13.51 -0.29 15.57
N VAL A 153 13.83 0.87 14.99
CA VAL A 153 12.86 1.93 14.69
C VAL A 153 11.73 1.40 13.80
N TYR A 154 12.07 0.74 12.69
CA TYR A 154 11.09 0.16 11.77
C TYR A 154 10.18 -0.87 12.48
N SER A 155 10.77 -1.73 13.30
CA SER A 155 10.05 -2.77 14.04
C SER A 155 9.09 -2.17 15.07
N LEU A 156 9.54 -1.18 15.84
CA LEU A 156 8.70 -0.49 16.83
C LEU A 156 7.55 0.27 16.16
N LEU A 157 7.81 0.92 15.03
CA LEU A 157 6.76 1.62 14.28
C LEU A 157 5.73 0.64 13.72
N TYR A 158 6.17 -0.53 13.23
CA TYR A 158 5.28 -1.59 12.77
C TYR A 158 4.42 -2.15 13.90
N LEU A 159 5.02 -2.49 15.06
CA LEU A 159 4.28 -2.94 16.24
C LEU A 159 3.27 -1.90 16.74
N TRP A 160 3.66 -0.62 16.76
CA TRP A 160 2.77 0.48 17.10
C TRP A 160 1.57 0.57 16.14
N ALA A 161 1.79 0.35 14.84
CA ALA A 161 0.73 0.34 13.85
C ALA A 161 -0.24 -0.85 14.02
N LEU A 162 0.28 -2.03 14.36
CA LEU A 162 -0.56 -3.20 14.69
C LEU A 162 -1.41 -2.97 15.94
N GLU A 163 -0.85 -2.33 16.97
CA GLU A 163 -1.60 -1.94 18.17
C GLU A 163 -2.70 -0.92 17.84
N ARG A 164 -2.44 0.03 16.94
CA ARG A 164 -3.47 0.94 16.42
C ARG A 164 -4.56 0.22 15.63
N PHE A 165 -4.22 -0.81 14.87
CA PHE A 165 -5.21 -1.63 14.18
C PHE A 165 -6.13 -2.34 15.15
N ARG A 166 -5.56 -2.91 16.22
CA ARG A 166 -6.32 -3.54 17.30
C ARG A 166 -7.27 -2.54 17.97
N GLN A 167 -6.83 -1.32 18.24
CA GLN A 167 -7.67 -0.26 18.84
C GLN A 167 -8.80 0.25 17.93
N LEU A 168 -8.67 0.07 16.61
CA LEU A 168 -9.62 0.56 15.60
C LEU A 168 -10.41 -0.57 14.93
N ASP A 169 -10.31 -1.79 15.44
CA ASP A 169 -10.92 -3.00 14.88
C ASP A 169 -10.60 -3.24 13.39
N ILE A 170 -9.38 -2.89 12.97
CA ILE A 170 -8.89 -3.13 11.60
C ILE A 170 -8.32 -4.54 11.52
N ASN A 171 -8.93 -5.39 10.70
CA ASN A 171 -8.43 -6.74 10.45
C ASN A 171 -7.34 -6.76 9.37
N TYR A 172 -6.08 -6.94 9.77
CA TYR A 172 -4.95 -6.97 8.83
C TYR A 172 -5.02 -8.11 7.80
N GLN A 173 -5.68 -9.23 8.11
CA GLN A 173 -5.84 -10.34 7.15
C GLN A 173 -6.64 -9.91 5.92
N ARG A 174 -7.59 -8.98 6.08
CA ARG A 174 -8.32 -8.38 4.96
C ARG A 174 -7.43 -7.52 4.06
N LEU A 175 -6.34 -6.96 4.59
CA LEU A 175 -5.34 -6.27 3.78
C LEU A 175 -4.47 -7.25 3.01
N MET A 176 -4.03 -8.31 3.70
CA MET A 176 -3.26 -9.39 3.09
C MET A 176 -4.04 -10.06 1.97
N GLY A 177 -5.36 -10.21 2.11
CA GLY A 177 -6.23 -10.79 1.08
C GLY A 177 -5.90 -12.26 0.79
N ASN A 178 -6.67 -12.86 -0.13
CA ASN A 178 -6.45 -14.23 -0.57
C ASN A 178 -6.08 -14.24 -2.05
N LEU A 179 -4.89 -14.74 -2.35
CA LEU A 179 -4.46 -14.96 -3.72
C LEU A 179 -4.92 -16.35 -4.18
N PRO A 180 -5.59 -16.49 -5.34
CA PRO A 180 -5.97 -17.80 -5.84
C PRO A 180 -4.73 -18.61 -6.22
N SER A 181 -4.78 -19.93 -6.01
CA SER A 181 -3.66 -20.84 -6.25
C SER A 181 -3.19 -20.86 -7.72
N ASN A 182 -4.06 -20.52 -8.66
CA ASN A 182 -3.77 -20.43 -10.09
C ASN A 182 -3.41 -19.01 -10.57
N TYR A 183 -2.93 -18.13 -9.69
CA TYR A 183 -2.56 -16.78 -10.08
C TYR A 183 -1.41 -16.75 -11.10
N HIS A 184 -1.60 -16.02 -12.19
CA HIS A 184 -0.60 -15.89 -13.25
C HIS A 184 0.48 -14.87 -12.87
N TRP A 185 1.58 -15.36 -12.29
CA TRP A 185 2.68 -14.52 -11.81
C TRP A 185 3.50 -13.87 -12.91
N LEU A 186 3.68 -14.53 -14.05
CA LEU A 186 4.62 -14.09 -15.09
C LEU A 186 4.39 -12.64 -15.57
N PRO A 187 3.17 -12.20 -15.91
CA PRO A 187 2.94 -10.80 -16.29
C PRO A 187 3.17 -9.82 -15.14
N THR A 188 3.01 -10.27 -13.90
CA THR A 188 3.15 -9.42 -12.70
C THR A 188 4.61 -9.23 -12.35
N VAL A 189 5.38 -10.32 -12.31
CA VAL A 189 6.84 -10.29 -12.12
C VAL A 189 7.52 -9.60 -13.30
N GLY A 190 7.01 -9.80 -14.52
CA GLY A 190 7.50 -9.09 -15.72
C GLY A 190 7.41 -7.57 -15.63
N LEU A 191 6.51 -7.00 -14.80
CA LEU A 191 6.45 -5.55 -14.56
C LEU A 191 7.62 -5.02 -13.75
N VAL A 192 8.37 -5.87 -13.03
CA VAL A 192 9.54 -5.44 -12.26
C VAL A 192 10.60 -4.84 -13.18
N VAL A 193 10.82 -5.43 -14.37
CA VAL A 193 11.83 -4.96 -15.32
C VAL A 193 11.59 -3.53 -15.80
N PRO A 194 10.42 -3.16 -16.38
CA PRO A 194 10.18 -1.79 -16.79
C PRO A 194 10.13 -0.81 -15.60
N VAL A 195 9.67 -1.24 -14.42
CA VAL A 195 9.70 -0.39 -13.22
C VAL A 195 11.13 -0.07 -12.78
N LEU A 196 12.01 -1.08 -12.77
CA LEU A 196 13.42 -0.94 -12.43
C LEU A 196 14.13 -0.03 -13.44
N LEU A 197 13.98 -0.31 -14.74
CA LEU A 197 14.56 0.50 -15.81
C LEU A 197 14.06 1.95 -15.75
N PHE A 198 12.76 2.16 -15.57
CA PHE A 198 12.21 3.52 -15.46
C PHE A 198 12.81 4.25 -14.26
N SER A 199 12.88 3.60 -13.10
CA SER A 199 13.44 4.20 -11.88
C SER A 199 14.92 4.53 -12.06
N THR A 200 15.73 3.61 -12.58
CA THR A 200 17.14 3.88 -12.90
C THR A 200 17.26 5.01 -13.91
N GLY A 201 16.47 4.99 -14.97
CA GLY A 201 16.46 6.02 -15.99
C GLY A 201 16.17 7.42 -15.45
N THR A 202 15.12 7.55 -14.63
CA THR A 202 14.78 8.85 -14.02
C THR A 202 15.79 9.29 -12.97
N PHE A 203 16.44 8.36 -12.26
CA PHE A 203 17.55 8.68 -11.34
C PHE A 203 18.70 9.34 -12.11
N TYR A 204 19.15 8.72 -13.22
CA TYR A 204 20.20 9.29 -14.06
C TYR A 204 19.83 10.69 -14.56
N LEU A 205 18.63 10.85 -15.12
CA LEU A 205 18.21 12.13 -15.69
C LEU A 205 18.06 13.24 -14.63
N SER A 206 17.47 12.93 -13.47
CA SER A 206 17.29 13.94 -12.42
C SER A 206 18.61 14.34 -11.78
N HIS A 207 19.52 13.39 -11.54
CA HIS A 207 20.82 13.67 -10.94
C HIS A 207 21.80 14.26 -11.95
N TYR A 208 21.65 13.97 -13.24
CA TYR A 208 22.41 14.65 -14.30
C TYR A 208 22.13 16.15 -14.26
N LEU A 209 20.85 16.54 -14.22
CA LEU A 209 20.47 17.96 -14.08
C LEU A 209 20.96 18.54 -12.76
N LEU A 210 20.80 17.83 -11.64
CA LEU A 210 21.28 18.27 -10.33
C LEU A 210 22.79 18.46 -10.29
N SER A 211 23.55 17.66 -11.05
CA SER A 211 25.02 17.70 -11.04
C SER A 211 25.58 19.05 -11.46
N PHE A 212 24.84 19.85 -12.25
CA PHE A 212 25.27 21.20 -12.64
C PHE A 212 25.09 22.23 -11.52
N PHE A 213 24.19 21.98 -10.57
CA PHE A 213 23.88 22.89 -9.47
C PHE A 213 24.54 22.47 -8.16
N ALA A 214 24.69 21.16 -7.93
CA ALA A 214 25.23 20.59 -6.70
C ALA A 214 26.11 19.36 -6.98
N PRO A 215 27.27 19.53 -7.66
CA PRO A 215 28.12 18.41 -8.07
C PRO A 215 28.61 17.56 -6.89
N SER A 216 29.04 18.19 -5.79
CA SER A 216 29.52 17.46 -4.59
C SER A 216 28.42 16.61 -3.93
N LEU A 217 27.17 17.10 -3.93
CA LEU A 217 26.03 16.33 -3.44
C LEU A 217 25.79 15.10 -4.33
N VAL A 218 25.82 15.28 -5.66
CA VAL A 218 25.64 14.17 -6.60
C VAL A 218 26.76 13.15 -6.46
N GLU A 219 28.02 13.58 -6.36
CA GLU A 219 29.16 12.68 -6.15
C GLU A 219 29.02 11.88 -4.85
N SER A 220 28.59 12.51 -3.76
CA SER A 220 28.31 11.83 -2.49
C SER A 220 27.21 10.77 -2.62
N ILE A 221 26.11 11.08 -3.32
CA ILE A 221 25.02 10.13 -3.58
C ILE A 221 25.50 8.96 -4.44
N LEU A 222 26.27 9.23 -5.51
CA LEU A 222 26.76 8.20 -6.45
C LEU A 222 27.73 7.22 -5.78
N ASN A 223 28.53 7.70 -4.83
CA ASN A 223 29.53 6.90 -4.14
C ASN A 223 29.02 6.37 -2.78
N GLN A 224 27.73 6.54 -2.46
CA GLN A 224 27.13 5.94 -1.27
C GLN A 224 27.04 4.42 -1.45
N LYS A 225 27.71 3.69 -0.57
CA LYS A 225 27.75 2.22 -0.63
C LYS A 225 26.60 1.58 0.14
N LEU A 226 25.96 0.61 -0.50
CA LEU A 226 24.96 -0.24 0.15
C LEU A 226 25.60 -1.39 0.94
N PHE A 227 26.75 -1.88 0.46
CA PHE A 227 27.50 -2.98 1.07
C PHE A 227 28.88 -2.51 1.47
N LEU A 228 29.36 -3.02 2.60
CA LEU A 228 30.59 -2.59 3.21
C LEU A 228 31.62 -3.71 3.21
N SER A 229 32.87 -3.31 3.06
CA SER A 229 34.06 -4.15 3.09
C SER A 229 34.69 -4.19 4.49
N ALA A 230 35.72 -5.03 4.66
CA ALA A 230 36.44 -5.15 5.93
C ALA A 230 37.20 -3.87 6.35
N SER A 231 37.42 -2.92 5.44
CA SER A 231 38.02 -1.62 5.78
C SER A 231 37.02 -0.63 6.36
N GLU A 232 35.72 -0.91 6.27
CA GLU A 232 34.65 0.06 6.62
C GLU A 232 33.86 -0.36 7.85
N THR A 233 33.87 -1.65 8.18
CA THR A 233 33.23 -2.16 9.40
C THR A 233 33.97 -3.39 9.91
N SER A 234 33.95 -3.56 11.22
CA SER A 234 34.49 -4.74 11.90
C SER A 234 33.75 -6.05 11.57
N ALA A 235 32.51 -5.99 11.04
CA ALA A 235 31.67 -7.15 10.79
C ALA A 235 31.01 -7.14 9.38
N PRO A 236 31.80 -7.13 8.29
CA PRO A 236 31.28 -6.89 6.93
C PRO A 236 30.30 -7.97 6.45
N ILE A 237 30.58 -9.24 6.75
CA ILE A 237 29.69 -10.35 6.37
C ILE A 237 28.33 -10.20 7.06
N LEU A 238 28.33 -9.94 8.37
CA LEU A 238 27.11 -9.79 9.15
C LEU A 238 26.32 -8.56 8.69
N TYR A 239 26.99 -7.42 8.51
CA TYR A 239 26.38 -6.21 7.97
C TYR A 239 25.73 -6.46 6.61
N ASN A 240 26.46 -7.03 5.65
CA ASN A 240 25.97 -7.25 4.29
C ASN A 240 24.79 -8.24 4.26
N LEU A 241 24.82 -9.32 5.04
CA LEU A 241 23.68 -10.25 5.16
C LEU A 241 22.45 -9.57 5.75
N PHE A 242 22.63 -8.73 6.78
CA PHE A 242 21.55 -7.94 7.35
C PHE A 242 21.01 -6.91 6.35
N MET A 243 21.87 -6.23 5.59
CA MET A 243 21.46 -5.27 4.57
C MET A 243 20.61 -5.94 3.47
N ILE A 244 20.97 -7.15 3.04
CA ILE A 244 20.16 -7.93 2.10
C ILE A 244 18.80 -8.25 2.73
N PHE A 245 18.77 -8.79 3.95
CA PHE A 245 17.54 -9.14 4.64
C PHE A 245 16.61 -7.93 4.82
N VAL A 246 17.16 -6.80 5.25
CA VAL A 246 16.38 -5.57 5.45
C VAL A 246 15.86 -5.04 4.11
N SER A 247 16.72 -4.93 3.10
CA SER A 247 16.36 -4.33 1.81
C SER A 247 15.37 -5.20 1.01
N VAL A 248 15.49 -6.53 1.08
CA VAL A 248 14.70 -7.46 0.27
C VAL A 248 13.43 -7.95 0.98
N ILE A 249 13.42 -7.98 2.32
CA ILE A 249 12.29 -8.53 3.09
C ILE A 249 11.64 -7.45 3.96
N VAL A 250 12.39 -6.88 4.90
CA VAL A 250 11.81 -5.98 5.91
C VAL A 250 11.23 -4.72 5.28
N ALA A 251 11.99 -4.03 4.43
CA ALA A 251 11.56 -2.80 3.76
C ALA A 251 10.31 -3.05 2.89
N PRO A 252 10.29 -4.00 1.94
CA PRO A 252 9.09 -4.28 1.14
C PRO A 252 7.85 -4.62 1.97
N VAL A 253 7.98 -5.46 3.02
CA VAL A 253 6.84 -5.83 3.87
C VAL A 253 6.31 -4.61 4.63
N THR A 254 7.19 -3.87 5.28
CA THR A 254 6.80 -2.71 6.12
C THR A 254 6.27 -1.56 5.27
N GLU A 255 6.95 -1.22 4.17
CA GLU A 255 6.55 -0.14 3.28
C GLU A 255 5.22 -0.46 2.58
N GLU A 256 5.02 -1.65 2.02
CA GLU A 256 3.72 -1.98 1.43
C GLU A 256 2.60 -1.98 2.48
N PHE A 257 2.87 -2.43 3.70
CA PHE A 257 1.92 -2.34 4.80
C PHE A 257 1.54 -0.88 5.12
N PHE A 258 2.51 0.02 5.28
CA PHE A 258 2.24 1.43 5.58
C PHE A 258 1.57 2.15 4.41
N PHE A 259 2.12 2.05 3.21
CA PHE A 259 1.65 2.81 2.07
C PHE A 259 0.35 2.25 1.50
N ARG A 260 0.26 0.93 1.28
CA ARG A 260 -0.90 0.31 0.61
C ARG A 260 -1.91 -0.19 1.63
N GLY A 261 -1.48 -0.64 2.80
CA GLY A 261 -2.37 -1.10 3.86
C GLY A 261 -3.00 0.02 4.70
N ILE A 262 -2.31 1.14 4.92
CA ILE A 262 -2.78 2.23 5.80
C ILE A 262 -3.07 3.51 5.02
N ILE A 263 -2.05 4.11 4.42
CA ILE A 263 -2.12 5.46 3.83
C ILE A 263 -3.11 5.48 2.67
N LEU A 264 -3.02 4.50 1.77
CA LEU A 264 -3.93 4.38 0.63
C LEU A 264 -5.39 4.26 1.06
N HIS A 265 -5.74 3.35 1.99
CA HIS A 265 -7.13 3.20 2.45
C HIS A 265 -7.63 4.45 3.18
N ARG A 266 -6.78 5.05 4.03
CA ARG A 266 -7.12 6.28 4.74
C ARG A 266 -7.44 7.41 3.79
N TRP A 267 -6.58 7.64 2.81
CA TRP A 267 -6.79 8.72 1.84
C TRP A 267 -7.86 8.37 0.83
N ALA A 268 -8.06 7.10 0.48
CA ALA A 268 -9.18 6.70 -0.37
C ALA A 268 -10.52 6.98 0.32
N ALA A 269 -10.60 6.72 1.62
CA ALA A 269 -11.77 7.05 2.43
C ALA A 269 -12.04 8.55 2.51
N LYS A 270 -10.99 9.38 2.56
CA LYS A 270 -11.11 10.84 2.75
C LYS A 270 -11.27 11.62 1.44
N TRP A 271 -10.53 11.25 0.40
CA TRP A 271 -10.34 12.03 -0.82
C TRP A 271 -10.74 11.28 -2.10
N GLY A 272 -11.18 10.04 -1.98
CA GLY A 272 -11.46 9.16 -3.11
C GLY A 272 -10.22 8.43 -3.62
N MET A 273 -10.43 7.34 -4.37
CA MET A 273 -9.38 6.39 -4.75
C MET A 273 -8.29 7.01 -5.62
N ARG A 274 -8.64 7.84 -6.62
CA ARG A 274 -7.65 8.44 -7.54
C ARG A 274 -6.73 9.42 -6.82
N SER A 275 -7.30 10.29 -5.99
CA SER A 275 -6.53 11.25 -5.18
C SER A 275 -5.61 10.52 -4.22
N ALA A 276 -6.09 9.43 -3.61
CA ALA A 276 -5.29 8.60 -2.71
C ALA A 276 -4.12 7.95 -3.41
N LEU A 277 -4.33 7.35 -4.59
CA LEU A 277 -3.27 6.77 -5.41
C LEU A 277 -2.18 7.78 -5.74
N ILE A 278 -2.56 8.97 -6.24
CA ILE A 278 -1.59 10.00 -6.60
C ILE A 278 -0.83 10.47 -5.35
N ALA A 279 -1.55 10.87 -4.30
CA ALA A 279 -0.94 11.41 -3.09
C ALA A 279 -0.02 10.39 -2.40
N SER A 280 -0.44 9.13 -2.26
CA SER A 280 0.38 8.10 -1.59
C SER A 280 1.63 7.76 -2.39
N SER A 281 1.52 7.77 -3.73
CA SER A 281 2.64 7.47 -4.62
C SER A 281 3.65 8.62 -4.62
N LEU A 282 3.19 9.87 -4.66
CA LEU A 282 4.08 11.04 -4.55
C LEU A 282 4.77 11.10 -3.18
N LEU A 283 4.05 10.78 -2.09
CA LEU A 283 4.66 10.68 -0.76
C LEU A 283 5.73 9.59 -0.71
N PHE A 284 5.47 8.44 -1.34
CA PHE A 284 6.46 7.37 -1.45
C PHE A 284 7.72 7.88 -2.15
N GLY A 285 7.58 8.49 -3.34
CA GLY A 285 8.73 9.05 -4.07
C GLY A 285 9.47 10.15 -3.29
N PHE A 286 8.76 11.01 -2.56
CA PHE A 286 9.36 12.12 -1.80
C PHE A 286 10.32 11.66 -0.69
N LEU A 287 10.11 10.45 -0.17
CA LEU A 287 10.95 9.86 0.87
C LEU A 287 12.21 9.17 0.32
N HIS A 288 12.43 9.24 -1.00
CA HIS A 288 13.55 8.59 -1.68
C HIS A 288 14.36 9.59 -2.52
N ASN A 289 15.63 9.26 -2.78
CA ASN A 289 16.52 10.10 -3.59
C ASN A 289 16.10 10.22 -5.07
N ASN A 290 15.18 9.36 -5.55
CA ASN A 290 14.64 9.43 -6.91
C ASN A 290 13.12 9.64 -6.88
N PHE A 291 12.73 10.89 -6.65
CA PHE A 291 11.34 11.30 -6.53
C PHE A 291 10.45 10.77 -7.66
N LEU A 292 10.83 11.00 -8.92
CA LEU A 292 9.98 10.65 -10.07
C LEU A 292 9.87 9.14 -10.25
N GLY A 293 11.00 8.43 -10.24
CA GLY A 293 11.02 6.97 -10.42
C GLY A 293 10.27 6.25 -9.32
N LEU A 294 10.54 6.61 -8.05
CA LEU A 294 9.88 5.98 -6.92
C LEU A 294 8.42 6.43 -6.76
N SER A 295 8.03 7.59 -7.28
CA SER A 295 6.60 7.93 -7.39
C SER A 295 5.86 7.01 -8.37
N VAL A 296 6.47 6.70 -9.52
CA VAL A 296 5.88 5.77 -10.49
C VAL A 296 5.90 4.33 -9.98
N PHE A 297 6.99 3.88 -9.36
CA PHE A 297 7.03 2.62 -8.59
C PHE A 297 5.88 2.57 -7.57
N GLY A 298 5.75 3.66 -6.82
CA GLY A 298 4.69 3.94 -5.86
C GLY A 298 3.30 3.61 -6.41
N LEU A 299 3.03 4.17 -7.60
CA LEU A 299 1.77 4.04 -8.28
C LEU A 299 1.53 2.62 -8.82
N VAL A 300 2.56 1.99 -9.41
CA VAL A 300 2.45 0.63 -9.94
C VAL A 300 2.13 -0.37 -8.83
N MET A 301 2.83 -0.32 -7.69
CA MET A 301 2.55 -1.22 -6.56
C MET A 301 1.16 -1.00 -5.97
N ALA A 302 0.67 0.24 -5.95
CA ALA A 302 -0.70 0.53 -5.51
C ALA A 302 -1.75 0.01 -6.50
N LEU A 303 -1.53 0.14 -7.81
CA LEU A 303 -2.42 -0.42 -8.84
C LEU A 303 -2.41 -1.96 -8.84
N LEU A 304 -1.26 -2.58 -8.61
CA LEU A 304 -1.17 -4.03 -8.41
C LEU A 304 -2.03 -4.45 -7.22
N TYR A 305 -1.92 -3.76 -6.08
CA TYR A 305 -2.73 -4.04 -4.91
C TYR A 305 -4.23 -3.89 -5.17
N LEU A 306 -4.67 -2.85 -5.89
CA LEU A 306 -6.08 -2.69 -6.27
C LEU A 306 -6.57 -3.82 -7.20
N LYS A 307 -5.72 -4.26 -8.14
CA LYS A 307 -6.05 -5.30 -9.11
C LYS A 307 -6.14 -6.68 -8.45
N THR A 308 -5.17 -7.03 -7.62
CA THR A 308 -5.05 -8.37 -7.03
C THR A 308 -5.79 -8.51 -5.71
N ARG A 309 -6.10 -7.37 -5.06
CA ARG A 309 -6.74 -7.30 -3.74
C ARG A 309 -5.95 -7.99 -2.64
N THR A 310 -4.63 -8.14 -2.82
CA THR A 310 -3.73 -8.74 -1.83
C THR A 310 -2.42 -7.97 -1.78
N LEU A 311 -1.96 -7.67 -0.56
CA LEU A 311 -0.65 -7.04 -0.36
C LEU A 311 0.50 -7.96 -0.80
N ILE A 312 0.29 -9.28 -0.79
CA ILE A 312 1.34 -10.27 -1.11
C ILE A 312 1.96 -9.99 -2.47
N VAL A 313 1.14 -9.69 -3.49
CA VAL A 313 1.66 -9.45 -4.84
C VAL A 313 2.52 -8.19 -4.91
N SER A 314 2.08 -7.10 -4.26
CA SER A 314 2.86 -5.86 -4.21
C SER A 314 4.15 -6.05 -3.40
N ILE A 315 4.09 -6.75 -2.27
CA ILE A 315 5.27 -7.11 -1.45
C ILE A 315 6.26 -7.92 -2.27
N THR A 316 5.79 -8.95 -2.99
CA THR A 316 6.67 -9.78 -3.83
C THR A 316 7.30 -8.97 -4.96
N CYS A 317 6.56 -8.14 -5.68
CA CYS A 317 7.12 -7.33 -6.76
C CYS A 317 8.12 -6.29 -6.23
N HIS A 318 7.84 -5.68 -5.08
CA HIS A 318 8.75 -4.78 -4.40
C HIS A 318 10.02 -5.52 -3.94
N ALA A 319 9.88 -6.67 -3.29
CA ALA A 319 11.01 -7.51 -2.89
C ALA A 319 11.88 -7.93 -4.07
N LEU A 320 11.28 -8.29 -5.22
CA LEU A 320 12.03 -8.62 -6.44
C LEU A 320 12.76 -7.41 -7.02
N ASN A 321 12.14 -6.22 -7.00
CA ASN A 321 12.79 -4.99 -7.43
C ASN A 321 14.00 -4.66 -6.54
N ASN A 322 13.83 -4.77 -5.22
CA ASN A 322 14.91 -4.52 -4.27
C ASN A 322 15.98 -5.60 -4.35
N ALA A 323 15.61 -6.86 -4.59
CA ALA A 323 16.57 -7.93 -4.81
C ALA A 323 17.41 -7.68 -6.06
N ALA A 324 16.82 -7.19 -7.14
CA ALA A 324 17.56 -6.81 -8.34
C ALA A 324 18.55 -5.66 -8.06
N GLY A 325 18.12 -4.59 -7.38
CA GLY A 325 19.02 -3.49 -6.99
C GLY A 325 20.13 -3.92 -6.03
N THR A 326 19.78 -4.73 -5.03
CA THR A 326 20.71 -5.36 -4.06
C THR A 326 21.75 -6.21 -4.79
N PHE A 327 21.33 -7.05 -5.75
CA PHE A 327 22.23 -7.87 -6.54
C PHE A 327 23.21 -7.02 -7.35
N LEU A 328 22.74 -5.96 -8.01
CA LEU A 328 23.61 -5.02 -8.74
C LEU A 328 24.64 -4.37 -7.81
N GLY A 329 24.26 -3.99 -6.59
CA GLY A 329 25.17 -3.43 -5.59
C GLY A 329 26.21 -4.43 -5.07
N LEU A 330 25.93 -5.73 -5.10
CA LEU A 330 26.88 -6.78 -4.70
C LEU A 330 27.91 -7.12 -5.78
N LEU A 331 27.62 -6.85 -7.05
CA LEU A 331 28.49 -7.24 -8.18
C LEU A 331 29.96 -6.79 -8.03
N PRO A 332 30.28 -5.56 -7.59
CA PRO A 332 31.67 -5.15 -7.41
C PRO A 332 32.41 -5.99 -6.38
N ILE A 333 31.74 -6.33 -5.27
CA ILE A 333 32.29 -7.17 -4.20
C ILE A 333 32.50 -8.61 -4.68
N LEU A 334 31.51 -9.17 -5.40
CA LEU A 334 31.57 -10.55 -5.91
C LEU A 334 32.60 -10.74 -7.02
N SER A 335 32.81 -9.72 -7.84
CA SER A 335 33.79 -9.75 -8.93
C SER A 335 35.22 -9.43 -8.49
N GLY A 336 35.41 -8.98 -7.24
CA GLY A 336 36.71 -8.53 -6.74
C GLY A 336 37.26 -7.31 -7.50
N SER A 337 36.41 -6.59 -8.22
CA SER A 337 36.81 -5.37 -8.93
C SER A 337 37.17 -4.30 -7.93
N ALA A 338 38.28 -3.58 -8.16
CA ALA A 338 38.60 -2.39 -7.40
C ALA A 338 37.41 -1.42 -7.46
N GLU A 339 36.97 -0.93 -6.31
CA GLU A 339 35.88 0.04 -6.23
C GLU A 339 36.31 1.32 -6.96
N THR A 340 35.73 1.57 -8.12
CA THR A 340 35.97 2.80 -8.87
C THR A 340 35.12 3.91 -8.28
N VAL A 341 35.76 4.94 -7.74
CA VAL A 341 35.07 6.21 -7.42
C VAL A 341 34.48 6.73 -8.71
N TYR A 342 33.17 6.94 -8.71
CA TYR A 342 32.45 7.39 -9.89
C TYR A 342 32.35 8.90 -9.86
N THR A 343 33.10 9.57 -10.75
CA THR A 343 33.19 11.03 -10.76
C THR A 343 31.97 11.66 -11.43
N VAL A 344 31.73 12.93 -11.11
CA VAL A 344 30.63 13.69 -11.73
C VAL A 344 30.82 13.82 -13.25
N GLU A 345 32.05 13.97 -13.73
CA GLU A 345 32.36 14.02 -15.17
C GLU A 345 31.99 12.71 -15.86
N GLN A 346 32.35 11.56 -15.27
CA GLN A 346 31.99 10.24 -15.79
C GLN A 346 30.47 10.06 -15.82
N PHE A 347 29.80 10.38 -14.71
CA PHE A 347 28.34 10.31 -14.63
C PHE A 347 27.65 11.20 -15.67
N ARG A 348 28.16 12.41 -15.90
CA ARG A 348 27.65 13.32 -16.94
C ARG A 348 27.85 12.74 -18.34
N SER A 349 28.92 12.01 -18.62
CA SER A 349 29.07 11.32 -19.92
C SER A 349 28.07 10.17 -20.12
N ASP A 350 27.55 9.59 -19.03
CA ASP A 350 26.64 8.46 -19.04
C ASP A 350 25.14 8.85 -19.06
N TRP A 351 24.82 10.15 -19.21
CA TRP A 351 23.44 10.67 -19.20
C TRP A 351 22.49 9.95 -20.17
N TRP A 352 23.01 9.47 -21.30
CA TRP A 352 22.24 8.83 -22.37
C TRP A 352 21.64 7.48 -21.94
N TRP A 353 22.26 6.78 -20.98
CA TRP A 353 21.65 5.60 -20.36
C TRP A 353 20.31 5.94 -19.70
N GLY A 354 20.21 7.12 -19.09
CA GLY A 354 18.98 7.63 -18.50
C GLY A 354 17.85 7.71 -19.52
N VAL A 355 18.13 8.31 -20.69
CA VAL A 355 17.15 8.43 -21.78
C VAL A 355 16.77 7.06 -22.33
N LEU A 356 17.75 6.20 -22.60
CA LEU A 356 17.53 4.86 -23.13
C LEU A 356 16.59 4.05 -22.23
N TYR A 357 16.85 4.03 -20.92
CA TYR A 357 16.03 3.28 -19.98
C TYR A 357 14.61 3.81 -19.87
N VAL A 358 14.40 5.14 -19.87
CA VAL A 358 13.06 5.73 -19.87
C VAL A 358 12.30 5.39 -21.16
N VAL A 359 12.94 5.51 -22.33
CA VAL A 359 12.30 5.21 -23.62
C VAL A 359 11.87 3.75 -23.71
N LEU A 360 12.71 2.81 -23.23
CA LEU A 360 12.40 1.38 -23.26
C LEU A 360 11.29 0.98 -22.28
N SER A 361 11.15 1.68 -21.16
CA SER A 361 10.26 1.29 -20.06
C SER A 361 8.93 2.05 -20.03
N ALA A 362 8.93 3.35 -20.33
CA ALA A 362 7.76 4.22 -20.17
C ALA A 362 6.52 3.75 -20.94
N PRO A 363 6.59 3.28 -22.21
CA PRO A 363 5.40 2.82 -22.93
C PRO A 363 4.66 1.68 -22.22
N TRP A 364 5.40 0.74 -21.64
CA TRP A 364 4.83 -0.38 -20.90
C TRP A 364 4.15 0.07 -19.60
N LEU A 365 4.79 0.98 -18.87
CA LEU A 365 4.24 1.53 -17.63
C LEU A 365 3.00 2.38 -17.90
N ILE A 366 3.04 3.25 -18.92
CA ILE A 366 1.89 4.05 -19.33
C ILE A 366 0.72 3.16 -19.71
N HIS A 367 0.95 2.12 -20.51
CA HIS A 367 -0.09 1.16 -20.87
C HIS A 367 -0.67 0.46 -19.64
N PHE A 368 0.19 -0.02 -18.73
CA PHE A 368 -0.26 -0.66 -17.49
C PHE A 368 -1.08 0.29 -16.61
N ILE A 369 -0.61 1.53 -16.41
CA ILE A 369 -1.30 2.54 -15.60
C ILE A 369 -2.65 2.87 -16.22
N TYR A 370 -2.70 3.12 -17.53
CA TYR A 370 -3.92 3.44 -18.26
C TYR A 370 -4.96 2.31 -18.13
N LYS A 371 -4.55 1.06 -18.35
CA LYS A 371 -5.44 -0.10 -18.31
C LYS A 371 -6.01 -0.39 -16.91
N ASN A 372 -5.26 -0.06 -15.85
CA ASN A 372 -5.64 -0.37 -14.47
C ASN A 372 -6.13 0.86 -13.69
N TRP A 373 -6.29 2.02 -14.34
CA TRP A 373 -6.70 3.24 -13.66
C TRP A 373 -8.13 3.10 -13.09
N PRO A 374 -8.33 3.24 -11.76
CA PRO A 374 -9.62 2.95 -11.17
C PRO A 374 -10.63 4.08 -11.35
N ASN A 375 -11.90 3.78 -11.14
CA ASN A 375 -12.91 4.80 -10.91
C ASN A 375 -12.64 5.55 -9.58
N PRO A 376 -12.98 6.84 -9.46
CA PRO A 376 -12.73 7.62 -8.24
C PRO A 376 -13.38 7.03 -6.98
N ARG A 377 -14.45 6.26 -7.14
CA ARG A 377 -15.25 5.65 -6.08
C ARG A 377 -15.02 4.14 -5.95
N SER A 378 -13.96 3.61 -6.56
CA SER A 378 -13.67 2.17 -6.45
C SER A 378 -13.44 1.81 -4.97
N PRO A 379 -14.04 0.73 -4.46
CA PRO A 379 -13.83 0.31 -3.09
C PRO A 379 -12.37 -0.13 -2.88
N ALA A 380 -11.79 0.21 -1.74
CA ALA A 380 -10.46 -0.25 -1.39
C ALA A 380 -10.47 -1.77 -1.10
N PRO A 381 -9.37 -2.51 -1.37
CA PRO A 381 -9.34 -3.96 -1.24
C PRO A 381 -9.80 -4.52 0.11
N TYR A 382 -9.54 -3.80 1.21
CA TYR A 382 -10.00 -4.18 2.56
C TYR A 382 -11.50 -4.46 2.62
N PHE A 383 -12.30 -3.57 2.03
CA PHE A 383 -13.76 -3.69 2.05
C PHE A 383 -14.27 -4.75 1.08
N VAL A 384 -13.54 -4.96 -0.02
CA VAL A 384 -13.88 -6.01 -1.00
C VAL A 384 -13.61 -7.40 -0.42
N ASN A 385 -12.55 -7.54 0.37
CA ASN A 385 -12.16 -8.80 0.99
C ASN A 385 -13.06 -9.18 2.18
N ALA A 386 -13.92 -8.27 2.68
CA ALA A 386 -14.78 -8.52 3.84
C ALA A 386 -15.69 -9.75 3.67
N SER A 387 -16.20 -10.02 2.47
CA SER A 387 -17.07 -11.16 2.18
C SER A 387 -16.38 -12.52 2.34
N GLN A 388 -15.05 -12.57 2.21
CA GLN A 388 -14.30 -13.82 2.29
C GLN A 388 -14.13 -14.29 3.75
N PHE A 389 -14.12 -13.35 4.71
CA PHE A 389 -13.90 -13.64 6.14
C PHE A 389 -15.19 -13.79 6.95
N THR A 390 -16.35 -13.48 6.36
CA THR A 390 -17.68 -13.67 7.00
C THR A 390 -18.24 -15.08 6.88
N ASN A 391 -17.62 -15.96 6.07
CA ASN A 391 -18.03 -17.36 5.92
C ASN A 391 -17.71 -18.24 7.15
N HIS A 392 -17.17 -17.67 8.24
CA HIS A 392 -16.95 -18.37 9.50
C HIS A 392 -18.05 -18.16 10.56
N PHE A 393 -19.16 -17.50 10.19
CA PHE A 393 -20.33 -17.30 11.06
C PHE A 393 -21.61 -17.99 10.57
N ASN A 394 -21.49 -18.96 9.65
CA ASN A 394 -22.62 -19.79 9.22
C ASN A 394 -22.65 -21.10 9.99
#